data_AF-I0IEY0-F1
#
_entry.id   AF-I0IEY0-F1
#
_cell.length_a   1.000
_cell.length_b   1.000
_cell.length_c   1.000
_cell.angle_alpha   90.00
_cell.angle_beta   90.00
_cell.angle_gamma   90.00
#
_symmetry.space_group_name_H-M   'P 1'
#
loop_
_entity.id
_entity.type
_entity.pdbx_description
1 polymer ?
#
loop_
_entity_poly.entity_id
_entity_poly.type
_entity_poly.pdbx_seq_one_letter_code
_entity_poly.pdbx_strand_id
1 'polypeptide(L)'
;MPIPDPATPAEIGVIIVDHGSRRAQSNASLEEVARLFAQRFSDAPIVEAAHMELAMPDIAAAYDACVRRGARRIVILPFFLAQGKHWTRDIPSLTSQAAEKHPGTAYQIAEPLGIDDLILDLLKKRLDADDQPVLASGEADPRLAEVAPTERRIQCATCPFVLHEDLTVTIKPGSGIG
;
A
#
# COMPACT_ATOMS: atom_id res chain seq x y z
N MET A 1 22.24 -21.30 -7.45
CA MET A 1 21.51 -22.45 -6.86
C MET A 1 20.07 -22.35 -7.34
N PRO A 2 19.41 -23.45 -7.75
CA PRO A 2 18.03 -23.37 -8.21
C PRO A 2 17.11 -22.91 -7.07
N ILE A 3 16.17 -22.02 -7.39
CA ILE A 3 15.14 -21.53 -6.46
C ILE A 3 14.27 -22.75 -6.10
N PRO A 4 14.08 -23.09 -4.81
CA PRO A 4 13.18 -24.17 -4.45
C PRO A 4 11.75 -23.78 -4.86
N ASP A 5 11.16 -24.56 -5.77
CA ASP A 5 9.74 -24.47 -6.06
C ASP A 5 8.98 -24.93 -4.80
N PRO A 6 8.04 -24.15 -4.24
CA PRO A 6 7.28 -24.60 -3.08
C PRO A 6 6.57 -25.91 -3.42
N ALA A 7 6.65 -26.90 -2.52
CA ALA A 7 6.07 -28.21 -2.78
C ALA A 7 4.54 -28.15 -2.79
N THR A 8 3.95 -27.13 -2.15
CA THR A 8 2.50 -26.88 -2.09
C THR A 8 2.18 -25.38 -1.92
N PRO A 9 0.96 -24.93 -2.31
CA PRO A 9 0.48 -23.56 -2.03
C PRO A 9 0.50 -23.17 -0.55
N ALA A 10 0.41 -24.15 0.36
CA ALA A 10 0.47 -23.92 1.80
C ALA A 10 1.84 -23.44 2.31
N GLU A 11 2.89 -23.59 1.51
CA GLU A 11 4.24 -23.10 1.82
C GLU A 11 4.52 -21.70 1.24
N ILE A 12 3.52 -21.05 0.64
CA ILE A 12 3.64 -19.70 0.07
C ILE A 12 3.15 -18.68 1.09
N GLY A 13 4.04 -17.77 1.47
CA GLY A 13 3.73 -16.55 2.22
C GLY A 13 3.58 -15.38 1.27
N VAL A 14 2.60 -14.51 1.51
CA VAL A 14 2.36 -13.28 0.78
C VAL A 14 2.49 -12.11 1.73
N ILE A 15 3.27 -11.11 1.35
CA ILE A 15 3.38 -9.85 2.09
C ILE A 15 2.85 -8.75 1.21
N ILE A 16 1.73 -8.15 1.59
CA ILE A 16 1.16 -6.98 0.91
C ILE A 16 1.75 -5.73 1.57
N VAL A 17 2.47 -4.92 0.79
CA VAL A 17 3.25 -3.81 1.34
C VAL A 17 2.80 -2.45 0.80
N ASP A 18 2.63 -1.47 1.68
CA ASP A 18 2.48 -0.05 1.32
C ASP A 18 3.56 0.83 2.00
N HIS A 19 3.44 2.15 1.90
CA HIS A 19 4.40 3.07 2.55
C HIS A 19 4.26 3.12 4.08
N GLY A 20 3.09 2.77 4.60
CA GLY A 20 2.60 3.15 5.92
C GLY A 20 2.11 4.60 5.93
N SER A 21 1.34 4.90 6.97
CA SER A 21 0.80 6.23 7.24
C SER A 21 0.91 6.54 8.72
N ARG A 22 1.05 7.83 9.03
CA ARG A 22 0.89 8.31 10.41
C ARG A 22 -0.55 8.20 10.90
N ARG A 23 -1.52 8.08 9.99
CA ARG A 23 -2.94 7.91 10.31
C ARG A 23 -3.22 6.41 10.45
N ALA A 24 -3.56 5.98 11.67
CA ALA A 24 -3.83 4.57 11.97
C ALA A 24 -4.94 3.98 11.08
N GLN A 25 -5.96 4.76 10.74
CA GLN A 25 -7.05 4.32 9.85
C GLN A 25 -6.54 3.93 8.45
N SER A 26 -5.52 4.62 7.92
CA SER A 26 -4.94 4.26 6.63
C SER A 26 -4.21 2.91 6.71
N ASN A 27 -3.51 2.64 7.82
CA ASN A 27 -2.82 1.36 8.01
C ASN A 27 -3.82 0.20 8.17
N ALA A 28 -4.92 0.43 8.91
CA ALA A 28 -6.00 -0.55 9.06
C ALA A 28 -6.64 -0.96 7.72
N SER A 29 -6.68 -0.07 6.73
CA SER A 29 -7.15 -0.42 5.39
C SER A 29 -6.26 -1.46 4.71
N LEU A 30 -4.94 -1.41 4.90
CA LEU A 30 -4.03 -2.42 4.33
C LEU A 30 -4.18 -3.77 5.04
N GLU A 31 -4.33 -3.76 6.37
CA GLU A 31 -4.62 -4.97 7.14
C GLU A 31 -5.91 -5.64 6.66
N GLU A 32 -6.95 -4.87 6.39
CA GLU A 32 -8.21 -5.37 5.85
C GLU A 32 -8.05 -5.93 4.44
N VAL A 33 -7.25 -5.29 3.57
CA VAL A 33 -6.91 -5.82 2.24
C VAL A 33 -6.22 -7.17 2.37
N ALA A 34 -5.21 -7.31 3.23
CA ALA A 34 -4.51 -8.57 3.47
C ALA A 34 -5.46 -9.67 3.97
N ARG A 35 -6.36 -9.32 4.91
CA ARG A 35 -7.39 -10.23 5.45
C ARG A 35 -8.34 -10.71 4.36
N LEU A 36 -8.88 -9.79 3.54
CA LEU A 36 -9.80 -10.11 2.46
C LEU A 36 -9.12 -10.92 1.34
N PHE A 37 -7.87 -10.60 1.03
CA PHE A 37 -7.07 -11.36 0.06
C PHE A 37 -6.92 -12.81 0.51
N ALA A 38 -6.51 -13.05 1.76
CA ALA A 38 -6.39 -14.39 2.33
C ALA A 38 -7.70 -15.19 2.32
N GLN A 39 -8.84 -14.52 2.54
CA GLN A 39 -10.16 -15.17 2.51
C GLN A 39 -10.63 -15.51 1.10
N ARG A 40 -10.28 -14.67 0.12
CA ARG A 40 -10.74 -14.81 -1.26
C ARG A 40 -9.94 -15.85 -2.03
N PHE A 41 -8.64 -15.98 -1.74
CA PHE A 41 -7.69 -16.77 -2.52
C PHE A 41 -7.07 -17.89 -1.66
N SER A 42 -7.59 -19.11 -1.84
CA SER A 42 -7.22 -20.28 -1.03
C SER A 42 -5.82 -20.85 -1.29
N ASP A 43 -5.19 -20.43 -2.38
CA ASP A 43 -3.85 -20.78 -2.81
C ASP A 43 -2.74 -19.94 -2.15
N ALA A 44 -3.10 -18.95 -1.33
CA ALA A 44 -2.18 -18.15 -0.53
C ALA A 44 -2.66 -18.05 0.93
N PRO A 45 -2.60 -19.14 1.73
CA PRO A 45 -3.16 -19.14 3.08
C PRO A 45 -2.37 -18.29 4.09
N ILE A 46 -1.10 -18.00 3.80
CA ILE A 46 -0.23 -17.19 4.65
C ILE A 46 -0.12 -15.80 4.03
N VAL A 47 -0.88 -14.84 4.55
CA VAL A 47 -0.85 -13.44 4.11
C VAL A 47 -0.60 -12.54 5.30
N GLU A 48 0.32 -11.60 5.16
CA GLU A 48 0.67 -10.57 6.13
C GLU A 48 0.64 -9.20 5.45
N ALA A 49 0.24 -8.17 6.19
CA ALA A 49 0.41 -6.77 5.78
C ALA A 49 1.79 -6.27 6.23
N ALA A 50 2.37 -5.32 5.52
CA ALA A 50 3.61 -4.65 5.90
C ALA A 50 3.62 -3.18 5.47
N HIS A 51 4.37 -2.37 6.21
CA HIS A 51 4.59 -0.96 5.92
C HIS A 51 6.08 -0.68 5.76
N MET A 52 6.44 0.22 4.83
CA MET A 52 7.85 0.49 4.55
C MET A 52 8.54 1.35 5.62
N GLU A 53 7.90 2.41 6.12
CA GLU A 53 8.59 3.42 6.93
C GLU A 53 7.77 3.97 8.10
N LEU A 54 6.45 4.13 7.92
CA LEU A 54 5.65 4.99 8.81
C LEU A 54 4.80 4.23 9.84
N ALA A 55 4.78 2.90 9.79
CA ALA A 55 3.96 2.08 10.64
C ALA A 55 4.57 0.67 10.82
N MET A 56 4.05 -0.06 11.80
CA MET A 56 4.31 -1.48 12.00
C MET A 56 3.04 -2.27 11.68
N PRO A 57 3.13 -3.53 11.23
CA PRO A 57 4.37 -4.31 11.01
C PRO A 57 5.20 -3.82 9.82
N ASP A 58 6.53 -3.90 9.93
CA ASP A 58 7.44 -3.65 8.80
C ASP A 58 7.65 -4.92 7.96
N ILE A 59 8.37 -4.80 6.83
CA ILE A 59 8.65 -5.93 5.93
C ILE A 59 9.36 -7.07 6.68
N ALA A 60 10.28 -6.76 7.60
CA ALA A 60 11.01 -7.79 8.34
C ALA A 60 10.09 -8.56 9.30
N ALA A 61 9.23 -7.87 10.05
CA ALA A 61 8.27 -8.47 10.96
C ALA A 61 7.24 -9.34 10.22
N ALA A 62 6.74 -8.87 9.07
CA ALA A 62 5.84 -9.64 8.21
C ALA A 62 6.54 -10.88 7.62
N TYR A 63 7.82 -10.76 7.23
CA TYR A 63 8.62 -11.90 6.77
C TYR A 63 8.77 -12.95 7.87
N ASP A 64 9.16 -12.53 9.08
CA ASP A 64 9.27 -13.42 10.24
C ASP A 64 7.93 -14.13 10.53
N ALA A 65 6.81 -13.41 10.40
CA ALA A 65 5.47 -13.97 10.59
C ALA A 65 5.12 -15.03 9.55
N CYS A 66 5.38 -14.76 8.27
CA CYS A 66 5.22 -15.74 7.19
C CYS A 66 6.02 -17.02 7.47
N VAL A 67 7.31 -16.89 7.84
CA VAL A 67 8.17 -18.05 8.11
C VAL A 67 7.69 -18.83 9.33
N ARG A 68 7.30 -18.17 10.42
CA ARG A 68 6.73 -18.84 11.61
C ARG A 68 5.46 -19.63 11.28
N ARG A 69 4.71 -19.20 10.28
CA ARG A 69 3.50 -19.89 9.80
C ARG A 69 3.81 -21.03 8.80
N GLY A 70 5.08 -21.26 8.48
CA GLY A 70 5.53 -22.35 7.62
C GLY A 70 5.84 -21.95 6.16
N ALA A 71 5.83 -20.65 5.84
CA ALA A 71 6.18 -20.21 4.49
C ALA A 71 7.65 -20.51 4.17
N ARG A 72 7.89 -21.09 2.99
CA ARG A 72 9.22 -21.37 2.43
C ARG A 72 9.51 -20.51 1.19
N ARG A 73 8.47 -20.04 0.52
CA ARG A 73 8.54 -19.04 -0.54
C ARG A 73 7.71 -17.82 -0.13
N ILE A 74 8.32 -16.64 -0.12
CA ILE A 74 7.68 -15.39 0.26
C ILE A 74 7.52 -14.50 -0.97
N VAL A 75 6.30 -14.08 -1.29
CA VAL A 75 6.00 -13.17 -2.39
C VAL A 75 5.63 -11.81 -1.83
N ILE A 76 6.42 -10.80 -2.17
CA ILE A 76 6.15 -9.41 -1.80
C ILE A 76 5.28 -8.79 -2.90
N LEU A 77 4.11 -8.29 -2.52
CA LEU A 77 3.13 -7.62 -3.38
C LEU A 77 3.06 -6.13 -3.04
N PRO A 78 3.71 -5.26 -3.83
CA PRO A 78 3.63 -3.81 -3.62
C PRO A 78 2.22 -3.29 -3.93
N PHE A 79 1.54 -2.76 -2.92
CA PHE A 79 0.22 -2.14 -3.03
C PHE A 79 0.33 -0.67 -3.47
N PHE A 80 0.91 -0.47 -4.66
CA PHE A 80 1.17 0.86 -5.24
C PHE A 80 0.60 0.96 -6.66
N LEU A 81 0.04 2.13 -7.01
CA LEU A 81 -0.49 2.39 -8.36
C LEU A 81 0.60 2.74 -9.38
N ALA A 82 1.75 3.25 -8.94
CA ALA A 82 2.81 3.71 -9.83
C ALA A 82 4.17 3.08 -9.49
N GLN A 83 4.98 2.88 -10.52
CA GLN A 83 6.37 2.47 -10.40
C GLN A 83 7.22 3.65 -9.91
N GLY A 84 7.24 3.87 -8.59
CA GLY A 84 8.12 4.87 -7.94
C GLY A 84 9.50 4.30 -7.58
N LYS A 85 10.42 5.18 -7.13
CA LYS A 85 11.77 4.81 -6.63
C LYS A 85 11.75 3.73 -5.53
N HIS A 86 10.67 3.70 -4.76
CA HIS A 86 10.46 2.75 -3.67
C HIS A 86 10.39 1.29 -4.12
N TRP A 87 9.80 1.04 -5.30
CA TRP A 87 9.73 -0.31 -5.87
C TRP A 87 11.08 -0.79 -6.41
N THR A 88 11.84 0.07 -7.09
CA THR A 88 13.10 -0.34 -7.73
C THR A 88 14.28 -0.48 -6.76
N ARG A 89 14.21 0.13 -5.57
CA ARG A 89 15.34 0.18 -4.62
C ARG A 89 14.99 -0.29 -3.21
N ASP A 90 13.97 0.33 -2.61
CA ASP A 90 13.77 0.21 -1.17
C ASP A 90 13.15 -1.15 -0.79
N ILE A 91 12.08 -1.58 -1.47
CA ILE A 91 11.48 -2.91 -1.25
C ILE A 91 12.51 -4.03 -1.49
N PRO A 92 13.27 -4.06 -2.61
CA PRO A 92 14.33 -5.05 -2.81
C PRO A 92 15.35 -5.08 -1.67
N SER A 93 15.82 -3.92 -1.21
CA SER A 93 16.80 -3.83 -0.13
C SER A 93 16.25 -4.33 1.21
N LEU A 94 15.05 -3.88 1.60
CA LEU A 94 14.40 -4.28 2.84
C LEU A 94 14.07 -5.78 2.86
N THR A 95 13.58 -6.30 1.73
CA THR A 95 13.25 -7.72 1.60
C THR A 95 14.50 -8.59 1.67
N SER A 96 15.60 -8.18 1.01
CA SER A 96 16.89 -8.89 1.09
C SER A 96 17.39 -8.98 2.53
N GLN A 97 17.36 -7.86 3.27
CA GLN A 97 17.77 -7.81 4.68
C GLN A 97 16.88 -8.70 5.58
N ALA A 98 15.58 -8.75 5.32
CA ALA A 98 14.67 -9.65 6.03
C ALA A 98 15.01 -11.13 5.76
N ALA A 99 15.26 -11.47 4.50
CA ALA A 99 15.56 -12.83 4.07
C ALA A 99 16.90 -13.37 4.60
N GLU A 100 17.89 -12.52 4.88
CA GLU A 100 19.18 -12.94 5.49
C GLU A 100 19.00 -13.69 6.82
N LYS A 101 17.92 -13.40 7.56
CA LYS A 101 17.59 -14.09 8.82
C LYS A 101 16.99 -15.48 8.62
N HIS A 102 16.61 -15.83 7.39
CA HIS A 102 15.87 -17.04 7.04
C HIS A 102 16.53 -17.79 5.87
N PRO A 103 17.72 -18.39 6.05
CA PRO A 103 18.49 -19.00 4.97
C PRO A 103 17.82 -20.21 4.28
N GLY A 104 16.70 -20.71 4.83
CA GLY A 104 15.90 -21.80 4.25
C GLY A 104 14.74 -21.37 3.35
N THR A 105 14.59 -20.06 3.12
CA THR A 105 13.47 -19.48 2.36
C THR A 105 13.93 -18.84 1.06
N ALA A 106 13.04 -18.83 0.07
CA ALA A 106 13.18 -18.04 -1.15
C ALA A 106 12.18 -16.87 -1.13
N TYR A 107 12.49 -15.79 -1.86
CA TYR A 107 11.54 -14.70 -2.02
C TYR A 107 11.47 -14.18 -3.45
N GLN A 108 10.32 -13.59 -3.79
CA GLN A 108 10.04 -12.93 -5.06
C GLN A 108 9.39 -11.59 -4.75
N ILE A 109 9.72 -10.56 -5.53
CA ILE A 109 9.07 -9.26 -5.47
C ILE A 109 8.28 -9.10 -6.77
N ALA A 110 6.97 -8.90 -6.64
CA ALA A 110 6.10 -8.68 -7.78
C ALA A 110 6.19 -7.23 -8.29
N GLU A 111 5.62 -7.00 -9.46
CA GLU A 111 5.34 -5.65 -9.94
C GLU A 111 4.27 -4.98 -9.06
N PRO A 112 4.30 -3.65 -8.92
CA PRO A 112 3.20 -2.92 -8.29
C PRO A 112 1.93 -3.06 -9.14
N LEU A 113 0.77 -2.68 -8.59
CA LEU A 113 -0.52 -2.75 -9.29
C LEU A 113 -0.49 -2.06 -10.66
N GLY A 114 0.18 -0.91 -10.75
CA GLY A 114 0.45 -0.27 -12.04
C GLY A 114 -0.80 0.13 -12.82
N ILE A 115 -0.64 0.15 -14.15
CA ILE A 115 -1.72 0.40 -15.10
C ILE A 115 -2.23 -0.96 -15.57
N ASP A 116 -3.46 -1.30 -15.19
CA ASP A 116 -4.11 -2.58 -15.49
C ASP A 116 -5.59 -2.34 -15.78
N ASP A 117 -6.19 -3.15 -16.66
CA ASP A 117 -7.60 -3.05 -17.03
C ASP A 117 -8.53 -3.16 -15.81
N LEU A 118 -8.16 -3.94 -14.78
CA LEU A 118 -8.93 -4.03 -13.54
C LEU A 118 -8.94 -2.73 -12.74
N ILE A 119 -7.89 -1.92 -12.84
CA ILE A 119 -7.86 -0.59 -12.24
C ILE A 119 -8.79 0.34 -13.03
N LEU A 120 -8.82 0.22 -14.37
CA LEU A 120 -9.75 0.99 -15.22
C LEU A 120 -11.22 0.62 -14.92
N ASP A 121 -11.50 -0.67 -14.75
CA ASP A 121 -12.83 -1.15 -14.37
C ASP A 121 -13.24 -0.62 -12.99
N LEU A 122 -12.32 -0.58 -12.02
CA LEU A 122 -12.58 0.01 -10.73
C LEU A 122 -12.87 1.52 -10.84
N LEU A 123 -12.11 2.26 -11.67
CA LEU A 123 -12.38 3.68 -11.93
C LEU A 123 -13.75 3.89 -12.58
N LYS A 124 -14.12 3.07 -13.56
CA LYS A 124 -15.46 3.09 -14.17
C LYS A 124 -16.55 2.83 -13.14
N LYS A 125 -16.35 1.84 -12.27
CA LYS A 125 -17.26 1.56 -11.16
C LYS A 125 -17.42 2.76 -10.21
N ARG A 126 -16.36 3.54 -9.96
CA ARG A 126 -16.43 4.77 -9.16
C ARG A 126 -17.13 5.91 -9.89
N LEU A 127 -16.94 6.03 -11.21
CA LEU A 127 -17.63 7.01 -12.04
C LEU A 127 -19.15 6.78 -12.05
N ASP A 128 -19.57 5.51 -12.08
CA ASP A 128 -20.99 5.14 -12.13
C ASP A 128 -21.66 5.11 -10.75
N ALA A 129 -20.90 5.30 -9.67
CA ALA A 129 -21.43 5.24 -8.31
C ALA A 129 -22.22 6.53 -8.01
N ASP A 130 -23.48 6.39 -7.65
CA ASP A 130 -24.39 7.50 -7.28
C ASP A 130 -24.44 7.72 -5.75
N ASP A 131 -23.44 7.21 -5.03
CA ASP A 131 -23.34 7.29 -3.56
C ASP A 131 -22.42 8.43 -3.09
N GLN A 132 -21.86 9.20 -4.03
CA GLN A 132 -21.01 10.35 -3.75
C GLN A 132 -21.79 11.66 -3.91
N PRO A 133 -21.53 12.67 -3.07
CA PRO A 133 -22.22 13.96 -3.20
C PRO A 133 -21.83 14.64 -4.53
N VAL A 134 -22.84 15.08 -5.28
CA VAL A 134 -22.66 16.00 -6.41
C VAL A 134 -22.63 17.41 -5.84
N LEU A 135 -21.51 18.10 -6.02
CA LEU A 135 -21.30 19.46 -5.50
C LEU A 135 -21.32 20.46 -6.66
N ALA A 136 -22.06 21.56 -6.51
CA ALA A 136 -21.92 22.70 -7.40
C ALA A 136 -20.63 23.46 -7.12
N SER A 137 -20.13 24.18 -8.12
CA SER A 137 -18.94 25.03 -7.97
C SER A 137 -19.12 26.03 -6.83
N GLY A 138 -18.20 26.01 -5.86
CA GLY A 138 -18.23 26.88 -4.68
C GLY A 138 -18.94 26.28 -3.46
N GLU A 139 -19.56 25.10 -3.58
CA GLU A 139 -20.09 24.37 -2.44
C GLU A 139 -18.98 23.66 -1.65
N ALA A 140 -19.13 23.64 -0.32
CA ALA A 140 -18.23 22.91 0.55
C ALA A 140 -18.58 21.41 0.53
N ASP A 141 -17.57 20.56 0.38
CA ASP A 141 -17.76 19.11 0.42
C ASP A 141 -18.14 18.65 1.84
N PRO A 142 -19.30 17.98 2.02
CA PRO A 142 -19.74 17.53 3.34
C PRO A 142 -18.77 16.55 3.99
N ARG A 143 -17.97 15.81 3.20
CA ARG A 143 -16.94 14.88 3.70
C ARG A 143 -15.84 15.62 4.48
N LEU A 144 -15.62 16.90 4.21
CA LEU A 144 -14.67 17.70 4.96
C LEU A 144 -15.12 17.95 6.40
N ALA A 145 -16.44 18.00 6.66
CA ALA A 145 -16.96 18.25 8.01
C ALA A 145 -16.51 17.18 9.02
N GLU A 146 -16.30 15.95 8.56
CA GLU A 146 -15.88 14.81 9.36
C GLU A 146 -14.36 14.73 9.58
N VAL A 147 -13.57 15.49 8.82
CA VAL A 147 -12.11 15.54 8.98
C VAL A 147 -11.74 16.60 10.00
N ALA A 148 -11.01 16.23 11.06
CA ALA A 148 -10.55 17.17 12.08
C ALA A 148 -9.68 18.28 11.44
N PRO A 149 -9.80 19.56 11.87
CA PRO A 149 -9.04 20.68 11.27
C PRO A 149 -7.52 20.45 11.22
N THR A 150 -6.97 19.73 12.21
CA THR A 150 -5.55 19.35 12.30
C THR A 150 -5.13 18.33 11.24
N GLU A 151 -6.07 17.53 10.73
CA GLU A 151 -5.87 16.51 9.69
C GLU A 151 -6.19 17.00 8.27
N ARG A 152 -6.81 18.19 8.14
CA ARG A 152 -7.07 18.82 6.83
C ARG A 152 -5.80 19.35 6.15
N ARG A 153 -4.67 19.38 6.85
CA ARG A 153 -3.39 19.87 6.30
C ARG A 153 -2.87 18.97 5.18
N ILE A 154 -2.62 19.56 4.01
CA ILE A 154 -1.79 18.96 2.96
C ILE A 154 -0.32 19.02 3.42
N GLN A 155 0.08 18.07 4.26
CA GLN A 155 1.43 17.97 4.84
C GLN A 155 2.30 16.91 4.15
N CYS A 156 2.00 16.58 2.89
CA CYS A 156 2.92 15.80 2.10
C CYS A 156 4.09 16.72 1.70
N ALA A 157 5.32 16.37 2.11
CA ALA A 157 6.51 17.20 1.95
C ALA A 157 6.79 17.55 0.48
N THR A 158 6.42 16.66 -0.44
CA THR A 158 6.53 16.80 -1.89
C THR A 158 5.26 17.34 -2.55
N CYS A 159 4.17 17.56 -1.80
CA CYS A 159 2.96 18.09 -2.39
C CYS A 159 3.19 19.55 -2.80
N PRO A 160 2.92 19.88 -4.07
CA PRO A 160 3.12 21.23 -4.59
C PRO A 160 2.01 22.18 -4.13
N PHE A 161 1.01 21.70 -3.39
CA PHE A 161 -0.11 22.49 -2.90
C PHE A 161 0.02 22.75 -1.39
N VAL A 162 -0.39 23.95 -0.97
CA VAL A 162 -0.53 24.36 0.44
C VAL A 162 -1.99 24.64 0.69
N LEU A 163 -2.57 23.99 1.71
CA LEU A 163 -3.88 24.36 2.25
C LEU A 163 -3.69 25.39 3.36
N HIS A 164 -4.30 26.55 3.19
CA HIS A 164 -4.32 27.64 4.17
C HIS A 164 -5.43 27.43 5.20
N GLU A 165 -5.37 28.18 6.31
CA GLU A 165 -6.36 28.08 7.40
C GLU A 165 -7.77 28.49 6.96
N ASP A 166 -7.88 29.32 5.93
CA ASP A 166 -9.14 29.72 5.28
C ASP A 166 -9.64 28.69 4.24
N LEU A 167 -9.04 27.50 4.21
CA LEU A 167 -9.33 26.40 3.28
C LEU A 167 -8.99 26.70 1.81
N THR A 168 -8.32 27.81 1.52
CA THR A 168 -7.81 28.05 0.16
C THR A 168 -6.60 27.16 -0.12
N VAL A 169 -6.45 26.73 -1.38
CA VAL A 169 -5.32 25.92 -1.83
C VAL A 169 -4.46 26.75 -2.78
N THR A 170 -3.18 26.94 -2.44
CA THR A 170 -2.22 27.62 -3.32
C THR A 170 -1.10 26.69 -3.77
N ILE A 171 -0.53 26.96 -4.94
CA ILE A 171 0.66 26.25 -5.44
C ILE A 171 1.91 26.85 -4.80
N LYS A 172 2.80 26.00 -4.26
CA LYS A 172 4.11 26.40 -3.74
C LYS A 172 4.93 27.06 -4.85
N PRO A 173 5.59 28.20 -4.59
CA PRO A 173 6.50 28.81 -5.56
C PRO A 173 7.59 27.83 -5.99
N GLY A 174 7.85 27.71 -7.30
CA GLY A 174 8.91 26.85 -7.84
C GLY A 174 8.55 25.36 -7.99
N SER A 175 7.28 24.99 -7.85
CA SER A 175 6.79 23.61 -7.99
C SER A 175 6.77 23.06 -9.44
N GLY A 176 7.07 23.89 -10.44
CA GLY A 176 7.07 23.50 -11.85
C GLY A 176 5.69 23.30 -12.48
N ILE A 177 4.64 23.66 -11.76
CA ILE A 177 3.24 23.64 -12.23
C ILE A 177 2.84 25.09 -12.49
N GLY A 178 2.89 25.49 -13.75
CA GLY A 178 2.58 26.83 -14.23
C GLY A 178 2.54 26.85 -15.74
#